data_AF-A0A510E2F1-F1
#
_entry.id   AF-A0A510E2F1-F1
#
_cell.length_a   1.000
_cell.length_b   1.000
_cell.length_c   1.000
_cell.angle_alpha   90.00
_cell.angle_beta   90.00
_cell.angle_gamma   90.00
#
_symmetry.space_group_name_H-M   'P 1'
#
loop_
_entity.id
_entity.type
_entity.pdbx_description
1 polymer ?
#
loop_
_entity_poly.entity_id
_entity_poly.type
_entity_poly.pdbx_seq_one_letter_code
_entity_poly.pdbx_strand_id
1 'polypeptide(L)'
;MNERVIYNLDMKLQGYNITSIMTPETYFVVSQPDLVEGRELPSFVSMDCNMNEIRRITFSERKKSFYPFYKYSVEVHGIGRMESMKGLERIEVKVNKRSIEMTGEKRRDNAKVIFSILDVPTLTWSENDITSFLREQFGVRLKRKGERTYLIENLNYVNDKVNVKVIDVDSWPLPLSQLSSNLAGNLL
;
A
#
# COMPACT_ATOMS: atom_id res chain seq x y z
N MET A 1 15.61 15.00 19.65
CA MET A 1 14.81 14.49 18.52
C MET A 1 15.19 15.28 17.28
N ASN A 2 15.64 14.61 16.22
CA ASN A 2 15.95 15.28 14.96
C ASN A 2 14.70 15.28 14.09
N GLU A 3 14.01 16.41 14.04
CA GLU A 3 12.88 16.63 13.15
C GLU A 3 13.37 16.64 11.70
N ARG A 4 12.81 15.76 10.85
CA ARG A 4 13.15 15.71 9.43
C ARG A 4 11.88 15.95 8.62
N VAL A 5 11.66 17.21 8.25
CA VAL A 5 10.56 17.59 7.38
C VAL A 5 10.95 17.24 5.95
N ILE A 6 10.23 16.30 5.33
CA ILE A 6 10.46 15.87 3.95
C ILE A 6 9.29 16.33 3.10
N TYR A 7 9.51 17.31 2.22
CA TYR A 7 8.52 17.70 1.21
C TYR A 7 8.79 16.91 -0.07
N ASN A 8 7.98 15.89 -0.37
CA ASN A 8 8.13 15.13 -1.60
C ASN A 8 6.83 15.15 -2.41
N LEU A 9 6.95 15.35 -3.73
CA LEU A 9 5.88 15.01 -4.69
C LEU A 9 5.59 13.50 -4.70
N ASP A 10 6.61 12.68 -4.44
CA ASP A 10 6.52 11.22 -4.28
C ASP A 10 7.09 10.79 -2.92
N MET A 11 6.25 10.36 -1.99
CA MET A 11 6.68 9.88 -0.68
C MET A 11 7.46 8.56 -0.80
N LYS A 12 8.74 8.60 -0.38
CA LYS A 12 9.61 7.42 -0.33
C LYS A 12 10.03 7.08 1.09
N LEU A 13 9.74 5.86 1.52
CA LEU A 13 10.30 5.28 2.74
C LEU A 13 11.16 4.09 2.39
N GLN A 14 12.36 4.03 2.98
CA GLN A 14 13.30 2.92 2.80
C GLN A 14 13.61 2.62 1.31
N GLY A 15 13.52 3.63 0.45
CA GLY A 15 13.74 3.52 -0.99
C GLY A 15 12.52 3.08 -1.81
N TYR A 16 11.36 2.83 -1.20
CA TYR A 16 10.12 2.46 -1.90
C TYR A 16 9.21 3.67 -2.04
N ASN A 17 8.62 3.86 -3.23
CA ASN A 17 7.57 4.87 -3.42
C ASN A 17 6.27 4.33 -2.80
N ILE A 18 5.87 4.87 -1.66
CA ILE A 18 4.68 4.42 -0.91
C ILE A 18 3.52 5.43 -1.02
N THR A 19 3.60 6.39 -1.93
CA THR A 19 2.63 7.47 -2.08
C THR A 19 1.18 6.98 -2.17
N SER A 20 0.91 5.84 -2.84
CA SER A 20 -0.45 5.28 -2.97
C SER A 20 -1.17 4.93 -1.67
N ILE A 21 -0.43 4.66 -0.60
CA ILE A 21 -1.01 4.38 0.72
C ILE A 21 -1.18 5.64 1.57
N MET A 22 -0.73 6.82 1.10
CA MET A 22 -0.86 8.10 1.79
C MET A 22 -2.23 8.73 1.52
N THR A 23 -3.00 8.95 2.58
CA THR A 23 -4.26 9.70 2.57
C THR A 23 -4.35 10.57 3.83
N PRO A 24 -5.23 11.59 3.89
CA PRO A 24 -5.39 12.43 5.07
C PRO A 24 -5.78 11.66 6.34
N GLU A 25 -6.39 10.49 6.19
CA GLU A 25 -6.74 9.58 7.29
C GLU A 25 -5.54 8.77 7.81
N THR A 26 -4.40 8.80 7.11
CA THR A 26 -3.19 8.07 7.50
C THR A 26 -2.46 8.82 8.60
N TYR A 27 -2.43 8.21 9.79
CA TYR A 27 -1.65 8.70 10.94
C TYR A 27 -0.34 7.93 11.11
N PHE A 28 -0.34 6.64 10.74
CA PHE A 28 0.82 5.78 10.86
C PHE A 28 1.10 5.02 9.58
N VAL A 29 2.38 4.72 9.36
CA VAL A 29 2.84 3.80 8.33
C VAL A 29 3.71 2.74 9.00
N VAL A 30 3.44 1.47 8.76
CA VAL A 30 4.26 0.37 9.31
C VAL A 30 4.92 -0.38 8.16
N SER A 31 6.25 -0.49 8.17
CA SER A 31 6.96 -1.43 7.30
C SER A 31 6.87 -2.83 7.88
N GLN A 32 6.56 -3.84 7.07
CA GLN A 32 6.51 -5.23 7.52
C GLN A 32 6.67 -6.20 6.33
N PRO A 33 7.15 -7.43 6.56
CA PRO A 33 7.06 -8.46 5.54
C PRO A 33 5.59 -8.83 5.30
N ASP A 34 5.24 -9.10 4.05
CA ASP A 34 3.93 -9.63 3.65
C ASP A 34 4.14 -10.94 2.90
N LEU A 35 3.41 -11.99 3.29
CA LEU A 35 3.60 -13.34 2.75
C LEU A 35 2.74 -13.51 1.50
N VAL A 36 3.37 -13.39 0.33
CA VAL A 36 2.70 -13.54 -0.97
C VAL A 36 3.28 -14.75 -1.67
N GLU A 37 2.42 -15.74 -1.99
CA GLU A 37 2.80 -16.97 -2.69
C GLU A 37 3.99 -17.70 -2.03
N GLY A 38 4.02 -17.70 -0.69
CA GLY A 38 5.08 -18.35 0.11
C GLY A 38 6.38 -17.56 0.20
N ARG A 39 6.43 -16.31 -0.29
CA ARG A 39 7.59 -15.42 -0.21
C ARG A 39 7.30 -14.21 0.68
N GLU A 40 8.22 -13.89 1.57
CA GLU A 40 8.15 -12.64 2.34
C GLU A 40 8.62 -11.46 1.49
N LEU A 41 7.69 -10.57 1.17
CA LEU A 41 7.92 -9.39 0.36
C LEU A 41 7.86 -8.12 1.21
N PRO A 42 8.64 -7.08 0.88
CA PRO A 42 8.56 -5.80 1.55
C PRO A 42 7.19 -5.16 1.37
N SER A 43 6.56 -4.80 2.48
CA SER A 43 5.24 -4.16 2.50
C SER A 43 5.22 -2.96 3.43
N PHE A 44 4.34 -2.03 3.11
CA PHE A 44 4.02 -0.86 3.93
C PHE A 44 2.51 -0.77 4.09
N VAL A 45 2.07 -0.54 5.32
CA VAL A 45 0.65 -0.44 5.67
C VAL A 45 0.39 0.94 6.24
N SER A 46 -0.57 1.66 5.68
CA SER A 46 -1.09 2.88 6.29
C SER A 46 -2.21 2.55 7.27
N MET A 47 -2.23 3.27 8.38
CA MET A 47 -3.19 3.08 9.47
C MET A 47 -3.77 4.41 9.93
N ASP A 48 -5.00 4.37 10.43
CA ASP A 48 -5.67 5.51 11.05
C ASP A 48 -5.14 5.79 12.47
N CYS A 49 -5.69 6.81 13.13
CA CYS A 49 -5.33 7.16 14.51
C CYS A 49 -5.68 6.07 15.55
N ASN A 50 -6.52 5.10 15.19
CA ASN A 50 -6.92 3.98 16.02
C ASN A 50 -6.16 2.68 15.68
N MET A 51 -5.13 2.76 14.83
CA MET A 51 -4.35 1.62 14.32
C MET A 51 -5.13 0.65 13.41
N ASN A 52 -6.26 1.07 12.83
CA ASN A 52 -6.93 0.27 11.80
C ASN A 52 -6.19 0.40 10.47
N GLU A 53 -5.98 -0.71 9.76
CA GLU A 53 -5.35 -0.68 8.44
C GLU A 53 -6.27 -0.04 7.39
N ILE A 54 -5.74 0.93 6.65
CA ILE A 54 -6.47 1.64 5.59
C ILE A 54 -6.05 1.10 4.22
N ARG A 55 -4.74 1.09 3.96
CA ARG A 55 -4.17 0.63 2.69
C ARG A 55 -2.86 -0.10 2.91
N ARG A 56 -2.53 -0.99 1.98
CA ARG A 56 -1.27 -1.74 1.96
C ARG A 56 -0.65 -1.65 0.59
N ILE A 57 0.68 -1.58 0.54
CA ILE A 57 1.43 -1.74 -0.69
C ILE A 57 2.60 -2.69 -0.48
N THR A 58 2.67 -3.72 -1.34
CA THR A 58 3.67 -4.77 -1.31
C THR A 58 4.44 -4.78 -2.63
N PHE A 59 5.77 -4.87 -2.56
CA PHE A 59 6.65 -4.84 -3.73
C PHE A 59 7.32 -6.19 -3.93
N SER A 60 7.42 -6.65 -5.18
CA SER A 60 8.08 -7.92 -5.49
C SER A 60 9.61 -7.91 -5.30
N GLU A 61 10.22 -6.72 -5.30
CA GLU A 61 11.67 -6.56 -5.16
C GLU A 61 12.02 -6.12 -3.74
N ARG A 62 12.93 -6.87 -3.08
CA ARG A 62 13.49 -6.48 -1.79
C ARG A 62 14.77 -5.66 -1.95
N LYS A 63 14.69 -4.37 -1.64
CA LYS A 63 15.83 -3.45 -1.49
C LYS A 63 16.59 -3.72 -0.19
N LYS A 64 17.91 -3.53 -0.23
CA LYS A 64 18.79 -3.64 0.96
C LYS A 64 18.41 -2.68 2.10
N SER A 65 17.81 -1.54 1.76
CA SER A 65 17.33 -0.53 2.70
C SER A 65 16.04 -0.91 3.42
N PHE A 66 15.42 -2.05 3.09
CA PHE A 66 14.20 -2.49 3.74
C PHE A 66 14.49 -3.03 5.15
N TYR A 67 13.94 -2.35 6.14
CA TYR A 67 13.92 -2.75 7.53
C TYR A 67 12.45 -2.92 7.97
N PRO A 68 12.05 -4.15 8.30
CA PRO A 68 10.70 -4.40 8.77
C PRO A 68 10.50 -3.84 10.19
N PHE A 69 9.24 -3.69 10.57
CA PHE A 69 8.79 -3.29 11.89
C PHE A 69 9.22 -1.89 12.29
N TYR A 70 9.26 -0.96 11.34
CA TYR A 70 9.34 0.47 11.63
C TYR A 70 7.96 1.09 11.50
N LYS A 71 7.53 1.79 12.55
CA LYS A 71 6.32 2.62 12.58
C LYS A 71 6.72 4.08 12.38
N TYR A 72 6.16 4.70 11.37
CA TYR A 72 6.32 6.11 11.05
C TYR A 72 5.04 6.84 11.41
N SER A 73 5.11 7.80 12.32
CA SER A 73 4.02 8.76 12.54
C SER A 73 4.09 9.81 11.44
N VAL A 74 2.97 10.07 10.76
CA VAL A 74 2.93 10.95 9.59
C VAL A 74 1.76 11.93 9.64
N GLU A 75 1.94 13.06 8.98
CA GLU A 75 0.89 14.01 8.66
C GLU A 75 0.81 14.12 7.13
N VAL A 76 -0.37 13.87 6.58
CA VAL A 76 -0.59 13.78 5.13
C VAL A 76 -1.56 14.87 4.67
N HIS A 77 -1.15 15.64 3.67
CA HIS A 77 -2.00 16.59 2.95
C HIS A 77 -2.09 16.19 1.48
N GLY A 78 -3.26 15.69 1.07
CA GLY A 78 -3.50 15.16 -0.28
C GLY A 78 -3.69 13.64 -0.28
N ILE A 79 -3.97 13.08 -1.46
CA ILE A 79 -4.28 11.66 -1.63
C ILE A 79 -3.38 11.10 -2.72
N GLY A 80 -2.57 10.09 -2.40
CA GLY A 80 -1.57 9.56 -3.35
C GLY A 80 -2.06 8.52 -4.33
N ARG A 81 -3.39 8.35 -4.42
CA ARG A 81 -4.15 7.44 -5.30
C ARG A 81 -3.32 6.25 -5.79
N MET A 82 -2.76 6.33 -7.01
CA MET A 82 -2.01 5.25 -7.66
C MET A 82 -0.57 5.65 -8.02
N GLU A 83 0.02 6.67 -7.39
CA GLU A 83 1.37 7.16 -7.71
C GLU A 83 2.46 6.10 -7.59
N SER A 84 2.34 5.17 -6.63
CA SER A 84 3.27 4.05 -6.49
C SER A 84 3.17 3.02 -7.63
N MET A 85 2.10 3.07 -8.42
CA MET A 85 1.85 2.19 -9.57
C MET A 85 2.24 2.85 -10.91
N LYS A 86 2.89 4.01 -10.86
CA LYS A 86 3.36 4.75 -12.04
C LYS A 86 4.40 3.95 -12.83
N GLY A 87 4.18 3.85 -14.15
CA GLY A 87 5.05 3.10 -15.06
C GLY A 87 4.80 1.60 -15.14
N LEU A 88 3.76 1.09 -14.46
CA LEU A 88 3.27 -0.28 -14.66
C LEU A 88 2.44 -0.36 -15.95
N GLU A 89 2.63 -1.40 -16.75
CA GLU A 89 2.02 -1.48 -18.09
C GLU A 89 0.63 -2.13 -18.06
N ARG A 90 0.37 -2.91 -17.02
CA ARG A 90 -0.90 -3.61 -16.82
C ARG A 90 -1.24 -3.57 -15.35
N ILE A 91 -2.47 -3.18 -15.03
CA ILE A 91 -3.01 -3.25 -13.68
C ILE A 91 -4.32 -4.04 -13.72
N GLU A 92 -4.34 -5.12 -12.95
CA GLU A 92 -5.50 -5.95 -12.72
C GLU A 92 -6.10 -5.63 -11.35
N VAL A 93 -7.41 -5.46 -11.30
CA VAL A 93 -8.15 -5.14 -10.09
C VAL A 93 -9.02 -6.32 -9.71
N LYS A 94 -8.86 -6.82 -8.49
CA LYS A 94 -9.68 -7.88 -7.91
C LYS A 94 -10.45 -7.32 -6.72
N VAL A 95 -11.77 -7.49 -6.74
CA VAL A 95 -12.65 -7.00 -5.69
C VAL A 95 -13.10 -8.16 -4.81
N ASN A 96 -12.60 -8.18 -3.58
CA ASN A 96 -12.94 -9.14 -2.54
C ASN A 96 -13.99 -8.56 -1.58
N LYS A 97 -14.60 -9.41 -0.75
CA LYS A 97 -15.73 -9.04 0.14
C LYS A 97 -15.51 -7.77 0.98
N ARG A 98 -14.28 -7.54 1.43
CA ARG A 98 -13.88 -6.41 2.28
C ARG A 98 -12.62 -5.66 1.80
N SER A 99 -12.19 -5.90 0.57
CA SER A 99 -10.98 -5.26 0.05
C SER A 99 -10.98 -5.16 -1.46
N ILE A 100 -10.23 -4.21 -1.97
CA ILE A 100 -9.93 -4.08 -3.39
C ILE A 100 -8.42 -4.19 -3.54
N GLU A 101 -7.98 -5.15 -4.34
CA GLU A 101 -6.56 -5.39 -4.62
C GLU A 101 -6.26 -5.00 -6.07
N MET A 102 -5.20 -4.24 -6.28
CA MET A 102 -4.68 -3.83 -7.57
C MET A 102 -3.29 -4.42 -7.73
N THR A 103 -3.14 -5.35 -8.67
CA THR A 103 -1.86 -5.95 -9.03
C THR A 103 -1.37 -5.31 -10.32
N GLY A 104 -0.27 -4.58 -10.23
CA GLY A 104 0.37 -3.98 -11.39
C GLY A 104 1.68 -4.66 -11.77
N GLU A 105 1.93 -4.79 -13.07
CA GLU A 105 3.09 -5.49 -13.62
C GLU A 105 3.84 -4.62 -14.63
N LYS A 106 5.18 -4.73 -14.63
CA LYS A 106 6.06 -4.14 -15.64
C LYS A 106 6.66 -5.25 -16.51
N ARG A 107 6.39 -5.24 -17.83
CA ARG A 107 6.78 -6.35 -18.73
C ARG A 107 8.29 -6.61 -18.81
N ARG A 108 9.11 -5.57 -18.65
CA ARG A 108 10.57 -5.69 -18.82
C ARG A 108 11.31 -6.28 -17.61
N ASP A 109 10.77 -6.10 -16.40
CA ASP A 109 11.52 -6.38 -15.16
C ASP A 109 10.82 -7.40 -14.26
N ASN A 110 9.67 -7.96 -14.68
CA ASN A 110 8.77 -8.76 -13.82
C ASN A 110 8.44 -8.09 -12.47
N ALA A 111 8.63 -6.77 -12.37
CA ALA A 111 8.34 -6.02 -11.16
C ALA A 111 6.83 -5.97 -10.97
N LYS A 112 6.39 -6.51 -9.83
CA LYS A 112 4.99 -6.59 -9.40
C LYS A 112 4.81 -5.69 -8.19
N VAL A 113 3.83 -4.80 -8.28
CA VAL A 113 3.37 -3.98 -7.15
C VAL A 113 1.94 -4.41 -6.86
N ILE A 114 1.68 -4.77 -5.60
CA ILE A 114 0.35 -5.12 -5.12
C ILE A 114 -0.09 -3.98 -4.21
N PHE A 115 -1.14 -3.27 -4.61
CA PHE A 115 -1.74 -2.18 -3.83
C PHE A 115 -3.14 -2.59 -3.40
N SER A 116 -3.40 -2.56 -2.10
CA SER A 116 -4.66 -3.00 -1.52
C SER A 116 -5.32 -1.90 -0.72
N ILE A 117 -6.62 -1.71 -0.93
CA ILE A 117 -7.51 -0.88 -0.12
C ILE A 117 -8.29 -1.82 0.78
N LEU A 118 -8.22 -1.58 2.08
CA LEU A 118 -8.75 -2.46 3.10
C LEU A 118 -10.06 -1.91 3.67
N ASP A 119 -10.82 -2.79 4.29
CA ASP A 119 -12.13 -2.53 4.90
C ASP A 119 -13.13 -1.79 4.00
N VAL A 120 -13.10 -2.08 2.70
CA VAL A 120 -14.11 -1.57 1.76
C VAL A 120 -15.26 -2.58 1.72
N PRO A 121 -16.47 -2.26 2.21
CA PRO A 121 -17.57 -3.22 2.34
C PRO A 121 -18.23 -3.53 0.99
N THR A 122 -17.52 -4.20 0.09
CA THR A 122 -17.98 -4.44 -1.28
C THR A 122 -18.90 -5.64 -1.44
N LEU A 123 -19.19 -6.38 -0.36
CA LEU A 123 -19.96 -7.63 -0.40
C LEU A 123 -21.31 -7.50 -1.13
N THR A 124 -21.99 -6.38 -0.94
CA THR A 124 -23.31 -6.09 -1.53
C THR A 124 -23.23 -5.19 -2.77
N TRP A 125 -22.03 -4.76 -3.15
CA TRP A 125 -21.85 -3.82 -4.27
C TRP A 125 -22.11 -4.50 -5.61
N SER A 126 -22.89 -3.80 -6.44
CA SER A 126 -23.07 -4.09 -7.85
C SER A 126 -21.81 -3.75 -8.66
N GLU A 127 -21.76 -4.17 -9.91
CA GLU A 127 -20.68 -3.77 -10.83
C GLU A 127 -20.63 -2.24 -11.03
N ASN A 128 -21.78 -1.57 -11.02
CA ASN A 128 -21.86 -0.12 -11.15
C ASN A 128 -21.28 0.59 -9.93
N ASP A 129 -21.51 0.06 -8.73
CA ASP A 129 -20.95 0.62 -7.49
C ASP A 129 -19.42 0.49 -7.48
N ILE A 130 -18.90 -0.68 -7.87
CA ILE A 130 -17.46 -0.94 -7.99
C ILE A 130 -16.80 0.00 -8.99
N THR A 131 -17.36 0.09 -10.19
CA THR A 131 -16.80 0.91 -11.28
C THR A 131 -16.89 2.39 -10.96
N SER A 132 -17.97 2.85 -10.33
CA SER A 132 -18.13 4.25 -9.90
C SER A 132 -17.15 4.61 -8.79
N PHE A 133 -17.03 3.76 -7.76
CA PHE A 133 -16.04 3.94 -6.69
C PHE A 133 -14.62 4.05 -7.26
N LEU A 134 -14.22 3.09 -8.11
CA LEU A 134 -12.87 3.09 -8.68
C LEU A 134 -12.60 4.29 -9.58
N ARG A 135 -13.59 4.71 -10.37
CA ARG A 135 -13.50 5.91 -11.19
C ARG A 135 -13.37 7.17 -10.36
N GLU A 136 -14.14 7.32 -9.29
CA GLU A 136 -14.13 8.51 -8.43
C GLU A 136 -12.86 8.58 -7.58
N GLN A 137 -12.45 7.44 -7.02
CA GLN A 137 -11.29 7.37 -6.14
C GLN A 137 -9.98 7.40 -6.91
N PHE A 138 -9.92 6.85 -8.13
CA PHE A 138 -8.66 6.67 -8.86
C PHE A 138 -8.62 7.27 -10.25
N GLY A 139 -9.75 7.77 -10.79
CA GLY A 139 -9.81 8.31 -12.15
C GLY A 139 -9.70 7.23 -13.24
N VAL A 140 -9.96 5.97 -12.91
CA VAL A 140 -9.74 4.83 -13.81
C VAL A 140 -11.03 4.34 -14.47
N ARG A 141 -10.86 3.81 -15.68
CA ARG A 141 -11.84 3.09 -16.49
C ARG A 141 -11.46 1.61 -16.47
N LEU A 142 -12.47 0.77 -16.41
CA LEU A 142 -12.32 -0.65 -16.17
C LEU A 142 -12.91 -1.45 -17.31
N LYS A 143 -12.18 -2.47 -17.72
CA LYS A 143 -12.66 -3.56 -18.57
C LYS A 143 -12.84 -4.81 -17.74
N ARG A 144 -14.05 -5.36 -17.72
CA ARG A 144 -14.30 -6.63 -17.04
C ARG A 144 -13.49 -7.77 -17.69
N LYS A 145 -12.78 -8.54 -16.86
CA LYS A 145 -12.01 -9.73 -17.26
C LYS A 145 -12.66 -11.02 -16.76
N GLY A 146 -13.33 -10.96 -15.60
CA GLY A 146 -13.97 -12.11 -14.98
C GLY A 146 -14.99 -11.69 -13.92
N GLU A 147 -15.34 -12.63 -13.04
CA GLU A 147 -16.15 -12.31 -11.87
C GLU A 147 -15.36 -11.41 -10.92
N ARG A 148 -15.88 -10.19 -10.67
CA ARG A 148 -15.27 -9.18 -9.79
C ARG A 148 -13.78 -8.91 -10.06
N THR A 149 -13.35 -9.13 -11.31
CA THR A 149 -11.98 -8.97 -11.78
C THR A 149 -11.98 -8.09 -13.02
N TYR A 150 -11.14 -7.06 -13.02
CA TYR A 150 -11.13 -6.00 -14.02
C TYR A 150 -9.70 -5.67 -14.44
N LEU A 151 -9.55 -5.10 -15.62
CA LEU A 151 -8.32 -4.48 -16.10
C LEU A 151 -8.52 -2.98 -16.20
N ILE A 152 -7.54 -2.20 -15.76
CA ILE A 152 -7.55 -0.75 -15.94
C ILE A 152 -7.19 -0.43 -17.39
N GLU A 153 -8.06 0.32 -18.08
CA GLU A 153 -7.88 0.65 -19.50
C GLU A 153 -7.07 1.94 -19.72
N ASN A 154 -7.20 2.90 -18.81
CA ASN A 154 -6.45 4.16 -18.83
C ASN A 154 -5.50 4.21 -17.65
N LEU A 155 -4.21 4.05 -17.93
CA LEU A 155 -3.15 4.31 -16.98
C LEU A 155 -2.72 5.77 -17.02
N ASN A 156 -3.69 6.68 -17.22
CA ASN A 156 -3.43 8.11 -17.08
C ASN A 156 -3.18 8.35 -15.59
N TYR A 157 -1.91 8.31 -15.21
CA TYR A 157 -1.50 8.57 -13.84
C TYR A 157 -1.93 9.98 -13.48
N VAL A 158 -2.94 10.07 -12.62
CA VAL A 158 -3.36 11.32 -12.02
C VAL A 158 -2.17 11.80 -11.22
N ASN A 159 -1.56 12.93 -11.63
CA ASN A 159 -0.48 13.56 -10.86
C ASN A 159 -1.09 14.19 -9.61
N ASP A 160 -1.21 13.41 -8.55
CA ASP A 160 -1.70 13.92 -7.29
C ASP A 160 -0.54 14.53 -6.50
N LYS A 161 -0.73 15.76 -6.03
CA LYS A 161 0.22 16.38 -5.12
C LYS A 161 -0.11 15.90 -3.70
N VAL A 162 0.72 15.02 -3.17
CA VAL A 162 0.67 14.64 -1.75
C VAL A 162 1.85 15.27 -1.05
N ASN A 163 1.60 15.99 0.04
CA ASN A 163 2.63 16.44 0.94
C ASN A 163 2.56 15.58 2.20
N VAL A 164 3.66 14.95 2.57
CA VAL A 164 3.73 14.07 3.75
C VAL A 164 4.86 14.52 4.65
N LYS A 165 4.53 14.91 5.88
CA LYS A 165 5.51 15.16 6.93
C LYS A 165 5.65 13.91 7.78
N VAL A 166 6.87 13.39 7.90
CA VAL A 166 7.18 12.37 8.92
C VAL A 166 7.44 13.10 10.24
N ILE A 167 6.72 12.72 11.27
CA ILE A 167 6.79 13.33 12.60
C ILE A 167 7.78 12.56 13.47
N ASP A 168 7.63 11.23 13.50
CA ASP A 168 8.42 10.37 14.37
C ASP A 168 8.58 8.96 13.78
N VAL A 169 9.59 8.23 14.28
CA VAL A 169 9.92 6.88 13.83
C VAL A 169 10.29 6.01 15.02
N ASP A 170 9.50 4.96 15.25
CA ASP A 170 9.71 3.98 16.30
C ASP A 170 9.82 2.57 15.74
N SER A 171 10.35 1.65 16.53
CA SER A 171 10.12 0.23 16.29
C SER A 171 8.66 -0.11 16.59
N TRP A 172 8.02 -0.83 15.66
CA TRP A 172 6.73 -1.45 15.88
C TRP A 172 6.95 -2.76 16.65
N PRO A 173 6.33 -2.97 17.81
CA PRO A 173 6.49 -4.20 18.55
C PRO A 173 6.07 -5.39 17.68
N LEU A 174 6.95 -6.37 17.56
CA LEU A 174 6.64 -7.63 16.91
C LEU A 174 5.43 -8.26 17.62
N PRO A 175 4.40 -8.73 16.88
CA PRO A 175 3.51 -9.73 17.44
C PRO A 175 4.40 -10.87 17.97
N LEU A 176 4.24 -11.29 19.23
CA LEU A 176 5.04 -12.39 19.80
C LEU A 176 4.96 -13.66 18.93
N SER A 177 3.89 -13.82 18.17
CA SER A 177 3.68 -14.90 17.18
C SER A 177 4.61 -14.85 15.96
N GLN A 178 5.31 -13.74 15.72
CA GLN A 178 6.29 -13.56 14.64
C GLN A 178 7.74 -13.53 15.15
N LEU A 179 7.97 -13.62 16.47
CA LEU A 179 9.30 -13.93 16.98
C LEU A 179 9.60 -15.38 16.59
N SER A 180 10.67 -15.59 15.83
CA SER A 180 11.14 -16.94 15.54
C SER A 180 11.32 -17.69 16.85
N SER A 181 10.96 -18.97 16.88
CA SER A 181 11.05 -19.84 18.07
C SER A 181 12.45 -19.86 18.72
N ASN A 182 13.48 -19.40 18.01
CA ASN A 182 14.85 -19.27 18.49
C ASN A 182 15.12 -18.03 19.35
N LEU A 183 14.24 -17.01 19.35
CA LEU A 183 14.33 -15.85 20.24
C LEU A 183 13.60 -16.07 21.57
N ALA A 184 12.54 -16.89 21.58
CA ALA A 184 11.79 -17.24 22.79
C ALA A 184 12.58 -18.18 23.74
N GLY A 185 13.57 -18.91 23.23
CA GLY A 185 14.38 -19.85 24.02
C GLY A 185 15.53 -19.22 24.82
N ASN A 186 15.82 -17.92 24.63
CA ASN A 186 16.95 -17.23 25.27
C ASN A 186 16.52 -16.15 26.28
N LEU A 187 15.25 -16.14 26.69
CA LEU A 187 14.70 -15.22 27.68
C LEU A 187 14.02 -15.94 28.87
N LEU A 188 14.38 -17.20 29.11
CA LEU A 188 14.07 -17.95 30.34
C LEU A 188 15.35 -18.41 31.02
#